data_AF-L1P383-F1
#
_entry.id   AF-L1P383-F1
#
_cell.length_a   1.000
_cell.length_b   1.000
_cell.length_c   1.000
_cell.angle_alpha   90.00
_cell.angle_beta   90.00
_cell.angle_gamma   90.00
#
_symmetry.space_group_name_H-M   'P 1'
#
loop_
_entity.id
_entity.type
_entity.pdbx_description
1 polymer ?
#
loop_
_entity_poly.entity_id
_entity_poly.type
_entity_poly.pdbx_seq_one_letter_code
_entity_poly.pdbx_strand_id
1 'polypeptide(L)' 'MTAEEKKDLEKYLWDKFKINVHFTEFSTKKYDPIKNSFPKKLAEANAMLKKMRFPEGFFDQKESAGI' A
#
# COMPACT_ATOMS: atom_id res chain seq x y z
N MET A 1 -18.26 3.30 -8.47
CA MET A 1 -17.32 4.33 -8.92
C MET A 1 -17.53 4.59 -10.40
N THR A 2 -17.79 5.84 -10.73
CA THR A 2 -17.80 6.36 -12.10
C THR A 2 -16.39 6.39 -12.68
N ALA A 3 -16.26 6.59 -13.99
CA ALA A 3 -14.96 6.68 -14.65
C ALA A 3 -14.14 7.91 -14.19
N GLU A 4 -14.83 9.00 -13.82
CA GLU A 4 -14.20 10.23 -13.31
C GLU A 4 -13.62 10.02 -11.91
N GLU A 5 -14.40 9.43 -11.00
CA GLU A 5 -13.95 9.11 -9.64
C GLU A 5 -12.71 8.18 -9.63
N LYS A 6 -12.60 7.28 -10.61
CA LYS A 6 -11.43 6.40 -10.76
C LYS A 6 -10.18 7.18 -11.15
N LYS A 7 -10.28 8.09 -12.14
CA LYS A 7 -9.15 8.90 -12.60
C LYS A 7 -8.67 9.86 -11.50
N ASP A 8 -9.59 10.47 -10.78
CA ASP A 8 -9.24 11.34 -9.65
C ASP A 8 -8.51 10.57 -8.56
N LEU A 9 -8.94 9.34 -8.28
CA LEU A 9 -8.27 8.47 -7.31
C LEU A 9 -6.87 8.01 -7.79
N GLU A 10 -6.71 7.62 -9.05
CA GLU A 10 -5.40 7.29 -9.62
C GLU A 10 -4.41 8.45 -9.47
N LYS A 11 -4.86 9.65 -9.83
CA LYS A 11 -4.05 10.86 -9.74
C LYS A 11 -3.68 11.18 -8.29
N TYR A 12 -4.64 11.12 -7.37
CA TYR A 12 -4.40 11.34 -5.94
C TYR A 12 -3.35 10.36 -5.37
N LEU A 13 -3.46 9.08 -5.71
CA LEU A 13 -2.53 8.05 -5.22
C LEU A 13 -1.12 8.23 -5.77
N TRP A 14 -0.99 8.64 -7.03
CA TRP A 14 0.29 8.99 -7.62
C TRP A 14 0.89 10.26 -7.01
N ASP A 15 0.11 11.32 -6.87
CA ASP A 15 0.60 12.60 -6.39
C ASP A 15 1.06 12.52 -4.94
N LYS A 16 0.26 11.90 -4.07
CA LYS A 16 0.51 11.87 -2.62
C LYS A 16 1.46 10.76 -2.18
N PHE A 17 1.34 9.57 -2.78
CA PHE A 17 2.05 8.38 -2.31
C PHE A 17 3.03 7.81 -3.33
N LYS A 18 3.10 8.35 -4.55
CA LYS A 18 3.88 7.80 -5.66
C LYS A 18 3.54 6.33 -5.95
N ILE A 19 2.30 5.94 -5.69
CA ILE A 19 1.78 4.61 -5.99
C ILE A 19 1.12 4.68 -7.36
N ASN A 20 1.61 3.88 -8.30
CA ASN A 20 1.03 3.79 -9.63
C ASN A 20 -0.12 2.77 -9.62
N VAL A 21 -1.35 3.26 -9.73
CA VAL A 21 -2.58 2.45 -9.76
C VAL A 21 -3.30 2.74 -11.07
N HIS A 22 -3.83 1.69 -11.71
CA HIS A 22 -4.64 1.84 -12.91
C HIS A 22 -5.87 0.93 -12.84
N PHE A 23 -7.06 1.54 -12.84
CA PHE A 23 -8.34 0.85 -12.84
C PHE A 23 -8.71 0.47 -14.27
N THR A 24 -8.60 -0.80 -14.60
CA THR A 24 -9.07 -1.31 -15.90
C THR A 24 -10.53 -1.75 -15.79
N GLU A 25 -11.39 -1.29 -16.71
CA GLU A 25 -12.81 -1.66 -16.74
C GLU A 25 -13.04 -3.14 -17.08
N PHE A 26 -12.06 -3.78 -17.70
CA PHE A 26 -12.10 -5.19 -18.09
C PHE A 26 -10.81 -5.89 -17.68
N SER A 27 -10.61 -6.07 -16.38
CA SER A 27 -9.67 -7.10 -15.92
C SER A 27 -10.30 -8.47 -16.15
N THR A 28 -10.08 -9.08 -17.32
CA THR A 28 -10.42 -10.49 -17.57
C THR A 28 -9.58 -11.45 -16.72
N LYS A 29 -8.51 -10.95 -16.10
CA LYS A 29 -7.72 -11.69 -15.13
C LYS A 29 -8.43 -11.64 -13.78
N LYS A 30 -8.99 -12.77 -13.35
CA LYS A 30 -9.39 -12.95 -11.96
C LYS A 30 -8.19 -12.70 -11.06
N TYR A 31 -8.42 -12.03 -9.93
CA TYR A 31 -7.44 -11.92 -8.86
C TYR A 31 -6.90 -13.31 -8.53
N ASP A 32 -5.61 -13.51 -8.72
CA ASP A 32 -4.92 -14.78 -8.50
C ASP A 32 -4.27 -14.74 -7.11
N PRO A 33 -4.85 -15.42 -6.11
CA PRO A 33 -4.33 -15.41 -4.74
C PRO A 33 -2.96 -16.07 -4.64
N ILE A 34 -2.60 -16.94 -5.59
CA ILE A 34 -1.34 -17.68 -5.62
C ILE A 34 -0.22 -16.78 -6.16
N LYS A 35 -0.51 -15.93 -7.15
CA LYS A 35 0.43 -14.90 -7.62
C LYS A 35 0.55 -13.72 -6.68
N ASN A 36 -0.41 -13.50 -5.79
CA ASN A 36 -0.33 -12.42 -4.84
C ASN A 36 0.68 -12.76 -3.73
N SER A 37 1.96 -12.50 -4.01
CA SER A 37 3.06 -12.64 -3.05
C SER A 37 2.96 -11.66 -1.88
N PHE A 38 1.97 -10.76 -1.87
CA PHE A 38 1.83 -9.73 -0.85
C PHE A 38 1.67 -10.29 0.57
N PRO A 39 0.77 -11.25 0.87
CA PRO A 39 0.66 -11.81 2.22
C PRO A 39 1.93 -12.51 2.68
N LYS A 40 2.64 -13.19 1.76
CA LYS A 40 3.93 -13.84 2.04
C LYS A 40 5.02 -12.82 2.37
N LYS A 41 5.17 -11.78 1.53
CA LYS A 41 6.12 -10.68 1.75
C LYS A 41 5.83 -9.91 3.04
N LEU A 42 4.54 -9.72 3.36
CA LEU A 42 4.10 -9.09 4.60
C LEU A 42 4.48 -9.95 5.82
N ALA A 43 4.27 -11.27 5.75
CA ALA A 43 4.66 -12.20 6.80
C ALA A 43 6.18 -12.23 7.02
N GLU A 44 6.96 -12.23 5.93
CA GLU A 44 8.43 -12.17 5.98
C GLU A 44 8.94 -10.86 6.60
N ALA A 45 8.39 -9.71 6.17
CA ALA A 45 8.73 -8.41 6.74
C ALA A 45 8.40 -8.36 8.24
N ASN A 46 7.21 -8.82 8.64
CA ASN A 46 6.82 -8.89 10.06
C ASN A 46 7.73 -9.81 10.88
N ALA A 47 8.17 -10.94 10.31
CA ALA A 47 9.10 -11.84 10.98
C ALA A 47 10.49 -11.22 11.14
N MET A 48 10.96 -10.44 10.16
CA MET A 48 12.22 -9.69 10.26
C MET A 48 12.13 -8.59 11.31
N LEU A 49 11.05 -7.80 11.30
CA LEU A 49 10.84 -6.73 12.27
C LEU A 49 10.79 -7.26 13.70
N LYS A 50 10.13 -8.40 13.95
CA LYS A 50 10.11 -9.04 15.28
C LYS A 50 11.49 -9.43 15.82
N LYS A 51 12.47 -9.66 14.94
CA LYS A 51 13.85 -10.03 15.34
C LYS A 51 14.74 -8.82 15.60
N MET A 52 14.33 -7.63 15.18
CA MET A 52 15.06 -6.40 15.44
C MET A 52 14.72 -5.87 16.83
N ARG A 53 15.74 -5.50 17.60
CA ARG A 53 15.56 -4.61 18.76
C ARG A 53 15.49 -3.19 18.23
N PHE A 54 14.32 -2.60 18.31
CA PHE A 54 14.15 -1.19 17.98
C PHE A 54 14.58 -0.34 19.17
N PRO A 55 15.29 0.78 18.92
CA PRO A 55 15.53 1.79 19.94
C PRO A 55 14.21 2.29 20.55
N GLU A 56 14.28 2.72 21.81
CA GLU A 56 13.14 3.37 22.47
C GLU A 56 12.71 4.60 21.65
N GLY A 57 11.41 4.71 21.36
CA GLY A 57 10.86 5.78 20.52
C GLY A 57 11.00 5.59 19.00
N PHE A 58 11.51 4.45 18.51
CA PHE A 58 11.69 4.22 17.07
C PHE A 58 10.37 4.29 16.26
N PHE A 59 9.26 3.83 16.86
CA PHE A 59 7.94 3.90 16.24
C PHE A 59 7.12 5.11 16.69
N ASP A 60 7.70 5.99 17.53
CA ASP A 60 7.03 7.18 18.01
C ASP A 60 7.14 8.30 16.96
N GLN A 61 6.69 8.03 15.74
CA GLN A 61 6.23 9.11 14.87
C GLN A 61 4.91 9.60 15.45
N LYS A 62 4.99 10.65 16.28
CA LYS A 62 3.83 11.50 16.49
C LYS A 62 3.42 11.99 15.10
N GLU A 63 2.23 11.60 14.67
CA GLU A 63 1.54 12.27 13.57
C GLU A 63 1.66 13.77 13.85
N SER A 64 2.49 14.47 13.08
CA SER A 64 2.36 15.91 13.00
C SER A 64 1.04 16.14 12.29
N ALA A 65 -0.05 16.16 13.05
CA ALA A 65 -1.23 16.94 12.71
C ALA A 65 -0.73 18.37 12.50
N GLY A 66 -0.47 18.74 11.25
CA GLY A 66 0.34 19.91 10.96
C GLY A 66 0.21 20.38 9.51
N ILE A 67 -0.94 21.00 9.25
CA ILE A 67 -1.26 22.06 8.26
C ILE A 67 -1.26 21.64 6.78
#